data_AF-A0A081EUT9-F1
#
_entry.id   AF-A0A081EUT9-F1
#
_cell.length_a   1.000
_cell.length_b   1.000
_cell.length_c   1.000
_cell.angle_alpha   90.00
_cell.angle_beta   90.00
_cell.angle_gamma   90.00
#
_symmetry.space_group_name_H-M   'P 1'
#
loop_
_entity.id
_entity.type
_entity.pdbx_description
1 polymer ?
#
loop_
_entity_poly.entity_id
_entity_poly.type
_entity_poly.pdbx_seq_one_letter_code
_entity_poly.pdbx_strand_id
1 'polypeptide(L)'
;MSEAAPTPDGQYGERAAKALTESMTVLDDQTFSELQDEEFLVVSPTGTYRVDAIAETCDCPDALHRAPDEGCKHRLRVAFARGERPIPGWAIRSAIDKDLGQHLSADPRIATADGRTEVFEP
;
A
#
# COMPACT_ATOMS: atom_id res chain seq x y z
N MET A 1 -15.76 26.36 -23.69
CA MET A 1 -15.51 24.92 -23.68
C MET A 1 -14.24 24.73 -22.87
N SER A 2 -14.34 24.57 -21.56
CA SER A 2 -13.17 24.40 -20.70
C SER A 2 -12.88 22.91 -20.59
N GLU A 3 -11.76 22.47 -21.13
CA GLU A 3 -11.23 21.13 -20.88
C GLU A 3 -10.87 21.03 -19.40
N ALA A 4 -11.58 20.14 -18.70
CA ALA A 4 -11.19 19.71 -17.37
C ALA A 4 -9.84 18.97 -17.50
N ALA A 5 -8.86 19.38 -16.70
CA ALA A 5 -7.60 18.66 -16.57
C ALA A 5 -7.89 17.19 -16.23
N PRO A 6 -7.14 16.22 -16.81
CA PRO A 6 -7.33 14.83 -16.47
C PRO A 6 -7.11 14.66 -14.96
N THR A 7 -8.12 14.17 -14.25
CA THR A 7 -7.91 13.51 -12.97
C THR A 7 -6.85 12.44 -13.18
N PRO A 8 -5.86 12.27 -12.28
CA PRO A 8 -4.96 11.13 -12.35
C PRO A 8 -5.78 9.90 -11.95
N ASP A 9 -6.62 9.42 -12.88
CA ASP A 9 -7.33 8.15 -12.81
C ASP A 9 -6.33 7.01 -13.09
N GLY A 10 -5.25 6.98 -12.30
CA GLY A 10 -4.53 5.74 -12.07
C GLY A 10 -5.50 4.86 -11.29
N GLN A 11 -6.19 3.96 -12.01
CA GLN A 11 -7.32 3.16 -11.52
C GLN A 11 -7.11 2.74 -10.05
N TYR A 12 -7.86 3.38 -9.17
CA TYR A 12 -7.90 3.01 -7.77
C TYR A 12 -8.90 1.86 -7.62
N GLY A 13 -8.40 0.65 -7.85
CA GLY A 13 -9.21 -0.57 -7.86
C GLY A 13 -9.67 -1.00 -6.46
N GLU A 14 -10.56 -1.99 -6.43
CA GLU A 14 -11.04 -2.62 -5.19
C GLU A 14 -9.88 -3.11 -4.30
N ARG A 15 -8.78 -3.59 -4.91
CA ARG A 15 -7.60 -4.04 -4.17
C ARG A 15 -6.86 -2.89 -3.50
N ALA A 16 -6.76 -1.74 -4.15
CA ALA A 16 -6.16 -0.54 -3.57
C ALA A 16 -7.01 -0.01 -2.41
N ALA A 17 -8.34 -0.04 -2.54
CA ALA A 17 -9.24 0.29 -1.44
C ALA A 17 -9.02 -0.67 -0.24
N LYS A 18 -9.05 -1.99 -0.47
CA LYS A 18 -8.78 -2.98 0.58
C LYS A 18 -7.40 -2.83 1.20
N ALA A 19 -6.40 -2.54 0.37
CA ALA A 19 -5.04 -2.29 0.81
C ALA A 19 -4.95 -1.07 1.73
N LEU A 20 -5.84 -0.08 1.66
CA LEU A 20 -5.87 1.03 2.60
C LEU A 20 -6.75 0.78 3.81
N THR A 21 -7.87 0.06 3.67
CA THR A 21 -8.94 0.06 4.69
C THR A 21 -9.00 -1.20 5.55
N GLU A 22 -8.48 -2.34 5.09
CA GLU A 22 -8.48 -3.57 5.89
C GLU A 22 -7.39 -3.52 6.96
N SER A 23 -7.57 -4.19 8.10
CA SER A 23 -6.52 -4.27 9.13
C SER A 23 -5.37 -5.15 8.63
N MET A 24 -4.19 -4.56 8.40
CA MET A 24 -2.97 -5.28 8.01
C MET A 24 -1.69 -4.59 8.53
N THR A 25 -0.80 -5.37 9.14
CA THR A 25 0.49 -4.86 9.62
C THR A 25 1.58 -5.20 8.61
N VAL A 26 2.46 -4.25 8.29
CA VAL A 26 3.64 -4.49 7.45
C VAL A 26 4.88 -4.44 8.33
N LEU A 27 5.71 -5.49 8.28
CA LEU A 27 6.98 -5.58 9.00
C LEU A 27 8.13 -5.59 7.99
N ASP A 28 9.19 -4.86 8.30
CA ASP A 28 10.48 -4.86 7.61
C ASP A 28 11.51 -5.76 8.30
N ASP A 29 12.72 -5.84 7.74
CA ASP A 29 13.87 -6.58 8.28
C ASP A 29 14.31 -6.10 9.67
N GLN A 30 14.09 -4.82 9.98
CA GLN A 30 14.37 -4.25 11.30
C GLN A 30 13.41 -4.78 12.37
N THR A 31 12.17 -5.08 11.98
CA THR A 31 11.15 -5.62 12.89
C THR A 31 11.11 -7.15 12.89
N PHE A 32 11.43 -7.79 11.77
CA PHE A 32 11.44 -9.24 11.60
C PHE A 32 12.71 -9.68 10.84
N SER A 33 13.73 -10.06 11.60
CA SER A 33 15.11 -10.28 11.11
C SER A 33 15.30 -11.48 10.16
N GLU A 34 14.24 -12.20 9.80
CA GLU A 34 14.29 -13.25 8.78
C GLU A 34 13.96 -12.74 7.36
N LEU A 35 13.73 -11.43 7.20
CA LEU A 35 13.52 -10.76 5.92
C LEU A 35 14.85 -10.22 5.39
N GLN A 36 14.95 -10.16 4.06
CA GLN A 36 15.92 -9.30 3.38
C GLN A 36 15.40 -7.86 3.26
N ASP A 37 16.26 -6.92 2.89
CA ASP A 37 15.94 -5.49 2.76
C ASP A 37 14.76 -5.21 1.80
N GLU A 38 14.58 -6.02 0.74
CA GLU A 38 13.46 -5.90 -0.19
C GLU A 38 12.18 -6.67 0.22
N GLU A 39 12.29 -7.50 1.26
CA GLU A 39 11.20 -8.36 1.71
C GLU A 39 10.41 -7.71 2.85
N PHE A 40 9.09 -7.86 2.78
CA PHE A 40 8.15 -7.40 3.79
C PHE A 40 7.25 -8.54 4.21
N LEU A 41 6.91 -8.59 5.49
CA LEU A 41 5.90 -9.50 6.02
C LEU A 41 4.59 -8.75 6.25
N VAL A 42 3.53 -9.14 5.55
CA VAL A 42 2.19 -8.58 5.73
C VAL A 42 1.36 -9.52 6.58
N VAL A 43 1.06 -9.10 7.80
CA VAL A 43 0.20 -9.82 8.75
C VAL A 43 -1.23 -9.32 8.60
N SER A 44 -2.17 -10.23 8.33
CA SER A 44 -3.60 -9.93 8.18
C SER A 44 -4.44 -10.91 9.00
N PRO A 45 -5.72 -10.61 9.27
CA PRO A 45 -6.64 -11.56 9.91
C PRO A 45 -6.76 -12.91 9.19
N THR A 46 -6.48 -12.94 7.88
CA THR A 46 -6.63 -14.13 7.03
C THR A 46 -5.33 -14.90 6.82
N GLY A 47 -4.21 -14.41 7.33
CA GLY A 47 -2.91 -15.05 7.16
C GLY A 47 -1.76 -14.06 7.09
N THR A 48 -0.56 -14.61 6.95
CA THR A 48 0.69 -13.89 6.85
C THR A 48 1.30 -14.15 5.49
N TYR A 49 1.71 -13.10 4.79
CA TYR A 49 2.18 -13.17 3.41
C TYR A 49 3.50 -12.44 3.25
N ARG A 50 4.46 -13.06 2.58
CA ARG A 50 5.72 -12.42 2.21
C ARG A 50 5.57 -11.68 0.89
N VAL A 51 6.06 -10.46 0.86
CA VAL A 51 6.07 -9.56 -0.29
C VAL A 51 7.51 -9.21 -0.61
N ASP A 52 7.93 -9.40 -1.85
CA ASP A 52 9.18 -8.86 -2.35
C ASP A 52 8.86 -7.62 -3.18
N ALA A 53 9.30 -6.45 -2.70
CA ALA A 53 9.01 -5.17 -3.33
C ALA A 53 9.77 -4.95 -4.65
N ILE A 54 10.95 -5.57 -4.81
CA ILE A 54 11.80 -5.41 -5.99
C ILE A 54 11.41 -6.42 -7.08
N ALA A 55 11.21 -7.68 -6.72
CA ALA A 55 10.72 -8.71 -7.63
C ALA A 55 9.22 -8.57 -7.92
N GLU A 56 8.53 -7.66 -7.24
CA GLU A 56 7.10 -7.41 -7.41
C GLU A 56 6.24 -8.66 -7.17
N THR A 57 6.62 -9.48 -6.19
CA THR A 57 5.94 -10.76 -5.89
C THR A 57 5.27 -10.76 -4.52
N CYS A 58 4.29 -11.65 -4.38
CA CYS A 58 3.66 -11.95 -3.11
C CYS A 58 3.22 -13.41 -3.12
N ASP A 59 3.40 -14.11 -2.00
CA ASP A 59 3.02 -15.53 -1.83
C ASP A 59 1.51 -15.74 -1.57
N CYS A 60 0.70 -14.67 -1.54
CA CYS A 60 -0.73 -14.79 -1.30
C CYS A 60 -1.49 -15.44 -2.48
N PRO A 61 -2.63 -16.10 -2.23
CA PRO A 61 -3.41 -16.75 -3.28
C PRO A 61 -3.86 -15.82 -4.42
N ASP A 62 -4.10 -14.53 -4.14
CA ASP A 62 -4.48 -13.55 -5.17
C ASP A 62 -3.35 -13.33 -6.18
N ALA A 63 -2.12 -13.18 -5.70
CA ALA A 63 -0.95 -13.02 -6.56
C ALA A 63 -0.63 -14.31 -7.31
N LEU A 64 -0.67 -15.47 -6.62
CA LEU A 64 -0.31 -16.76 -7.22
C LEU A 64 -1.30 -17.27 -8.27
N HIS A 65 -2.60 -16.99 -8.10
CA HIS A 65 -3.64 -17.57 -8.98
C HIS A 65 -4.28 -16.58 -9.93
N ARG A 66 -4.34 -15.29 -9.56
CA ARG A 66 -5.01 -14.27 -10.37
C ARG A 66 -4.04 -13.27 -11.00
N ALA A 67 -2.82 -13.13 -10.45
CA ALA A 67 -1.75 -12.26 -10.95
C ALA A 67 -2.26 -10.92 -11.52
N PRO A 68 -2.99 -10.12 -10.73
CA PRO A 68 -3.59 -8.87 -11.22
C PRO A 68 -2.51 -7.86 -11.62
N ASP A 69 -2.74 -7.12 -12.70
CA ASP A 69 -1.79 -6.12 -13.23
C ASP A 69 -1.43 -5.03 -12.21
N GLU A 70 -2.39 -4.60 -11.37
CA GLU A 70 -2.15 -3.61 -10.30
C GLU A 70 -1.45 -4.20 -9.06
N GLY A 71 -1.23 -5.52 -9.01
CA GLY A 71 -0.77 -6.23 -7.84
C GLY A 71 -1.89 -6.66 -6.87
N CYS A 72 -1.57 -7.60 -5.98
CA CYS A 72 -2.51 -8.00 -4.93
C CYS A 72 -2.61 -6.90 -3.85
N LYS A 73 -3.64 -6.98 -2.99
CA LYS A 73 -3.82 -6.01 -1.88
C LYS A 73 -2.59 -5.91 -0.96
N HIS A 74 -1.82 -6.99 -0.79
CA HIS A 74 -0.64 -7.00 0.09
C HIS A 74 0.54 -6.22 -0.51
N ARG A 75 0.80 -6.38 -1.82
CA ARG A 75 1.80 -5.56 -2.54
C ARG A 75 1.42 -4.08 -2.49
N LEU A 76 0.14 -3.78 -2.71
CA LEU A 76 -0.38 -2.42 -2.61
C LEU A 76 -0.24 -1.85 -1.20
N ARG A 77 -0.53 -2.65 -0.16
CA ARG A 77 -0.36 -2.27 1.25
C ARG A 77 1.10 -1.90 1.54
N VAL A 78 2.07 -2.70 1.08
CA VAL A 78 3.50 -2.40 1.22
C VAL A 78 3.86 -1.09 0.53
N ALA A 79 3.41 -0.90 -0.72
CA ALA A 79 3.68 0.33 -1.48
C ALA A 79 3.09 1.59 -0.81
N PHE A 80 1.88 1.50 -0.25
CA PHE A 80 1.26 2.60 0.50
C PHE A 80 1.99 2.88 1.82
N ALA A 81 2.30 1.83 2.59
CA ALA A 81 2.96 1.95 3.88
C ALA A 81 4.35 2.59 3.75
N ARG A 82 5.09 2.28 2.67
CA ARG A 82 6.42 2.83 2.39
C ARG A 82 6.38 4.22 1.74
N GLY A 83 5.19 4.72 1.40
CA GLY A 83 5.02 5.99 0.70
C GLY A 83 5.43 5.99 -0.78
N GLU A 84 5.78 4.84 -1.35
CA GLU A 84 6.15 4.70 -2.77
C GLU A 84 4.95 4.92 -3.68
N ARG A 85 3.77 4.45 -3.24
CA ARG A 85 2.50 4.78 -3.85
C ARG A 85 1.79 5.79 -2.94
N PRO A 86 1.53 7.02 -3.39
CA PRO A 86 0.79 7.97 -2.58
C PRO A 86 -0.68 7.55 -2.44
N ILE A 87 -1.20 7.71 -1.23
CA ILE A 87 -2.63 7.65 -0.92
C ILE A 87 -3.32 8.79 -1.70
N PRO A 88 -4.47 8.56 -2.36
CA PRO A 88 -5.20 9.61 -3.04
C PRO A 88 -5.67 10.69 -2.07
N GLY A 89 -5.54 11.96 -2.45
CA GLY A 89 -5.99 13.09 -1.62
C GLY A 89 -7.49 13.13 -1.37
N TRP A 90 -8.29 12.42 -2.19
CA TRP A 90 -9.74 12.27 -2.01
C TRP A 90 -10.12 11.12 -1.07
N ALA A 91 -9.17 10.31 -0.61
CA ALA A 91 -9.44 9.19 0.29
C ALA A 91 -9.97 9.68 1.65
N ILE A 92 -10.96 8.97 2.20
CA ILE A 92 -11.51 9.28 3.52
C ILE A 92 -10.49 8.85 4.57
N ARG A 93 -9.79 9.81 5.19
CA ARG A 93 -8.70 9.56 6.13
C ARG A 93 -9.09 8.61 7.27
N SER A 94 -10.29 8.78 7.85
CA SER A 94 -10.78 7.93 8.93
C SER A 94 -11.13 6.49 8.54
N ALA A 95 -11.16 6.18 7.23
CA ALA A 95 -11.36 4.82 6.74
C ALA A 95 -10.03 4.09 6.47
N ILE A 96 -8.91 4.82 6.44
CA ILE A 96 -7.58 4.25 6.29
C ILE A 96 -7.21 3.54 7.58
N ASP A 97 -6.57 2.38 7.46
CA ASP A 97 -6.06 1.64 8.60
C ASP A 97 -5.12 2.52 9.41
N LYS A 98 -5.49 2.74 10.68
CA LYS A 98 -4.76 3.62 11.61
C LYS A 98 -3.34 3.12 11.92
N ASP A 99 -3.07 1.85 11.67
CA ASP A 99 -1.77 1.23 11.94
C ASP A 99 -0.89 1.17 10.65
N LEU A 100 -1.32 1.85 9.57
CA LEU A 100 -0.59 1.89 8.30
C LEU A 100 0.81 2.50 8.47
N GLY A 101 1.84 1.70 8.17
CA GLY A 101 3.24 2.15 8.23
C GLY A 101 3.85 2.16 9.64
N GLN A 102 3.10 1.79 10.69
CA GLN A 102 3.53 1.89 12.09
C GLN A 102 4.87 1.20 12.41
N HIS A 103 5.21 0.13 11.69
CA HIS A 103 6.41 -0.69 11.94
C HIS A 103 7.46 -0.55 10.84
N LEU A 104 7.37 0.49 10.02
CA LEU A 104 8.36 0.76 8.99
C LEU A 104 9.19 1.98 9.37
N SER A 105 10.44 1.99 8.93
CA SER A 105 11.28 3.19 9.01
C SER A 105 10.84 4.28 8.00
N ALA A 106 9.99 3.94 7.03
CA ALA A 106 9.46 4.85 6.03
C ALA A 106 8.02 5.27 6.37
N ASP A 107 7.66 6.50 6.00
CA ASP A 107 6.33 7.06 6.29
C ASP A 107 5.38 6.97 5.08
N PRO A 108 4.11 6.60 5.28
CA PRO A 108 3.09 6.67 4.24
C PRO A 108 2.89 8.11 3.77
N ARG A 109 2.49 8.27 2.51
CA ARG A 109 2.34 9.58 1.85
C ARG A 109 0.94 9.76 1.32
N ILE A 110 0.38 10.96 1.41
CA ILE A 110 -0.93 11.31 0.83
C ILE A 110 -0.79 12.46 -0.17
N ALA A 111 -1.45 12.35 -1.32
CA ALA A 111 -1.45 13.36 -2.35
C ALA A 111 -2.24 14.60 -1.91
N THR A 112 -1.70 15.78 -2.22
CA THR A 112 -2.31 17.08 -1.90
C THR A 112 -2.97 17.68 -3.15
N ALA A 113 -3.89 18.64 -2.95
CA ALA A 113 -4.68 19.22 -4.05
C ALA A 113 -3.83 19.96 -5.11
N ASP A 114 -2.61 20.36 -4.76
CA ASP A 114 -1.63 21.02 -5.63
C ASP A 114 -0.72 20.02 -6.37
N GLY A 115 -1.01 18.72 -6.30
CA GLY A 115 -0.27 17.66 -7.00
C GLY A 115 1.03 17.22 -6.31
N ARG A 116 1.28 17.68 -5.08
CA ARG A 116 2.39 17.21 -4.24
C ARG A 116 1.96 16.03 -3.35
N THR A 117 2.83 15.64 -2.43
CA THR A 117 2.54 14.66 -1.39
C THR A 117 3.03 15.15 -0.03
N GLU A 118 2.28 14.87 1.02
CA GLU A 118 2.66 15.08 2.42
C GLU A 118 2.77 13.75 3.18
N VAL A 119 3.39 13.76 4.36
CA VAL A 119 3.36 12.59 5.26
C VAL A 119 1.93 12.37 5.73
N PHE A 120 1.45 11.13 5.63
CA PHE A 120 0.17 10.74 6.18
C PHE A 120 0.35 10.33 7.65
N GLU A 121 -0.21 11.13 8.54
CA GLU A 121 -0.31 10.80 9.96
C GLU A 121 -1.72 10.21 10.22
N PRO A 122 -1.83 8.90 10.51
CA PRO A 122 -3.11 8.22 10.76
C PRO A 122 -3.85 8.69 12.01
#